data_AF-A0A0C2X776-F1
#
_entry.id   AF-A0A0C2X776-F1
#
_cell.length_a   1.000
_cell.length_b   1.000
_cell.length_c   1.000
_cell.angle_alpha   90.00
_cell.angle_beta   90.00
_cell.angle_gamma   90.00
#
_symmetry.space_group_name_H-M   'P 1'
#
loop_
_entity.id
_entity.type
_entity.pdbx_description
1 polymer ?
#
loop_
_entity_poly.entity_id
_entity_poly.type
_entity_poly.pdbx_seq_one_letter_code
_entity_poly.pdbx_strand_id
1 'polypeptide(L)'
;MSQVYFDVKIGSGAPERIIFTLYDDVAPRTTANFRQLATTGISDEQYEKLQKPRGFLGLKGYKGSSFHRIIPNFMLQGGDFTVGNGTGGVSIYGAKFTKTSTSNTQNLDSCRWLVS
;
A
#
# COMPACT_ATOMS: atom_id res chain seq x y z
N MET A 1 -16.94 8.33 -4.48
CA MET A 1 -15.54 8.70 -4.20
C MET A 1 -15.32 8.64 -2.71
N SER A 2 -14.51 7.72 -2.24
CA SER A 2 -14.10 7.61 -0.84
C SER A 2 -12.74 8.28 -0.61
N GLN A 3 -12.48 8.68 0.63
CA GLN A 3 -11.20 9.30 1.02
C GLN A 3 -10.52 8.46 2.09
N VAL A 4 -9.20 8.38 2.00
CA VAL A 4 -8.33 7.84 3.05
C VAL A 4 -7.17 8.79 3.28
N TYR A 5 -6.53 8.71 4.44
CA TYR A 5 -5.41 9.58 4.75
C TYR A 5 -4.25 8.81 5.37
N PHE A 6 -3.05 9.35 5.22
CA PHE A 6 -1.87 8.94 5.97
C PHE A 6 -1.34 10.11 6.78
N ASP A 7 -1.08 9.85 8.06
CA ASP A 7 -0.27 10.73 8.89
C ASP A 7 1.19 10.28 8.75
N VAL A 8 1.98 11.05 8.01
CA VAL A 8 3.36 10.73 7.62
C VAL A 8 4.32 11.51 8.50
N LYS A 9 5.23 10.79 9.16
CA LYS A 9 6.30 11.39 9.96
C LYS A 9 7.63 11.32 9.21
N ILE A 10 8.33 12.45 9.11
CA ILE A 10 9.68 12.53 8.54
C ILE A 10 10.67 12.81 9.67
N GLY A 11 11.58 11.87 9.92
CA GLY A 11 12.56 11.98 11.01
C GLY A 11 11.90 12.16 12.38
N SER A 12 12.33 13.18 13.12
CA SER A 12 11.78 13.54 14.43
C SER A 12 10.64 14.57 14.37
N GLY A 13 10.23 15.02 13.19
CA GLY A 13 9.21 16.07 13.00
C GLY A 13 7.80 15.64 13.42
N ALA A 14 6.87 16.61 13.45
CA ALA A 14 5.45 16.31 13.63
C ALA A 14 4.90 15.56 12.40
N PRO A 15 3.92 14.65 12.56
CA PRO A 15 3.27 14.02 11.43
C PRO A 15 2.50 15.03 10.57
N GLU A 16 2.63 14.92 9.25
CA GLU A 16 1.86 15.67 8.27
C GLU A 16 0.83 14.77 7.60
N ARG A 17 -0.34 15.33 7.26
CA ARG A 17 -1.44 14.54 6.69
C ARG A 17 -1.48 14.63 5.17
N ILE A 18 -1.44 13.47 4.53
CA ILE A 18 -1.71 13.29 3.10
C ILE A 18 -3.11 12.70 2.95
N ILE A 19 -3.97 13.32 2.16
CA ILE A 19 -5.33 12.84 1.86
C ILE A 19 -5.37 12.30 0.43
N PHE A 20 -5.89 11.09 0.28
CA PHE A 20 -6.06 10.40 -0.99
C PHE A 20 -7.53 10.34 -1.33
N THR A 21 -7.89 10.81 -2.52
CA THR A 21 -9.22 10.59 -3.10
C THR A 21 -9.19 9.33 -3.95
N LEU A 22 -10.12 8.41 -3.69
CA LEU A 22 -10.20 7.13 -4.38
C LEU A 22 -11.32 7.16 -5.44
N TYR A 23 -10.95 6.76 -6.66
CA TYR A 23 -11.85 6.64 -7.82
C TYR A 23 -12.52 5.26 -7.84
N ASP A 24 -13.46 5.08 -6.90
CA ASP A 24 -14.15 3.80 -6.69
C ASP A 24 -14.94 3.31 -7.90
N ASP A 25 -15.41 4.23 -8.73
CA ASP A 25 -16.13 4.00 -9.97
C ASP A 25 -15.22 3.53 -11.11
N VAL A 26 -13.95 3.98 -11.13
CA VAL A 26 -12.97 3.64 -12.17
C VAL A 26 -12.23 2.34 -11.85
N ALA A 27 -11.86 2.14 -10.58
CA ALA A 27 -11.01 1.01 -10.17
C ALA A 27 -11.48 0.41 -8.82
N PRO A 28 -12.72 -0.11 -8.74
CA PRO A 28 -13.36 -0.51 -7.47
C PRO A 28 -12.55 -1.51 -6.66
N ARG A 29 -11.88 -2.45 -7.33
CA ARG A 29 -11.05 -3.47 -6.66
C ARG A 29 -9.75 -2.89 -6.12
N THR A 30 -9.12 -2.00 -6.86
CA THR A 30 -7.88 -1.34 -6.46
C THR A 30 -8.13 -0.39 -5.30
N THR A 31 -9.20 0.39 -5.37
CA THR A 31 -9.57 1.31 -4.29
C THR A 31 -10.00 0.57 -3.04
N ALA A 32 -10.75 -0.53 -3.16
CA ALA A 32 -11.10 -1.38 -2.01
C ALA A 32 -9.85 -1.97 -1.34
N ASN A 33 -8.89 -2.49 -2.12
CA ASN A 33 -7.62 -2.98 -1.58
C ASN A 33 -6.84 -1.89 -0.84
N PHE A 34 -6.63 -0.74 -1.49
CA PHE A 34 -5.87 0.37 -0.90
C PHE A 34 -6.54 0.89 0.38
N ARG A 35 -7.87 1.07 0.33
CA ARG A 35 -8.65 1.54 1.48
C ARG A 35 -8.53 0.59 2.66
N GLN A 36 -8.70 -0.71 2.44
CA GLN A 36 -8.64 -1.68 3.53
C GLN A 36 -7.23 -1.80 4.11
N LEU A 37 -6.18 -1.78 3.28
CA LEU A 37 -4.78 -1.78 3.76
C LEU A 37 -4.42 -0.50 4.53
N ALA A 38 -5.04 0.63 4.19
CA ALA A 38 -4.89 1.90 4.89
C ALA A 38 -5.60 1.93 6.25
N THR A 39 -6.73 1.23 6.40
CA THR A 39 -7.57 1.30 7.61
C THR A 39 -7.35 0.12 8.55
N THR A 40 -7.63 -1.11 8.11
CA THR A 40 -7.68 -2.30 8.96
C THR A 40 -6.51 -3.26 8.71
N GLY A 41 -5.94 -3.23 7.51
CA GLY A 41 -4.97 -4.23 7.07
C GLY A 41 -5.62 -5.55 6.60
N ILE A 42 -4.78 -6.53 6.32
CA ILE A 42 -5.16 -7.91 6.01
C ILE A 42 -5.73 -8.63 7.24
N SER A 43 -6.50 -9.70 7.02
CA SER A 43 -7.05 -10.49 8.13
C SER A 43 -5.98 -11.28 8.89
N ASP A 44 -6.30 -11.69 10.12
CA ASP A 44 -5.40 -12.54 10.92
C ASP A 44 -5.09 -13.86 10.22
N GLU A 45 -6.10 -14.47 9.59
CA GLU A 45 -5.92 -15.71 8.81
C GLU A 45 -4.95 -15.50 7.63
N GLN A 46 -5.06 -14.37 6.92
CA GLN A 46 -4.15 -14.02 5.84
C GLN A 46 -2.75 -13.78 6.37
N TYR A 47 -2.62 -13.07 7.48
CA TYR A 47 -1.35 -12.78 8.14
C TYR A 47 -0.61 -14.07 8.55
N GLU A 48 -1.33 -15.05 9.11
CA GLU A 48 -0.71 -16.32 9.49
C GLU A 48 -0.21 -17.15 8.31
N LYS A 49 -0.89 -17.03 7.16
CA LYS A 49 -0.48 -17.71 5.92
C LYS A 49 0.67 -17.00 5.19
N LEU A 50 1.11 -15.83 5.65
CA LEU A 50 2.23 -15.14 5.00
C LEU A 50 3.54 -15.90 5.19
N GLN A 51 4.34 -15.90 4.11
CA GLN A 51 5.76 -16.19 4.26
C GLN A 51 6.39 -15.09 5.10
N LYS A 52 7.09 -15.48 6.15
CA LYS A 52 7.76 -14.59 7.10
C LYS A 52 9.28 -14.70 6.88
N PRO A 53 9.84 -14.13 5.80
CA PRO A 53 11.27 -14.21 5.52
C PRO A 53 12.09 -13.42 6.55
N ARG A 54 13.40 -13.60 6.54
CA ARG A 54 14.31 -12.78 7.37
C ARG A 54 14.10 -11.30 7.05
N GLY A 55 13.89 -10.49 8.09
CA GLY A 55 13.58 -9.05 7.93
C GLY A 55 12.09 -8.73 7.78
N PHE A 56 11.20 -9.69 8.05
CA PHE A 56 9.76 -9.44 8.10
C PHE A 56 9.40 -8.40 9.18
N LEU A 57 8.64 -7.38 8.79
CA LEU A 57 8.30 -6.22 9.63
C LEU A 57 7.13 -6.47 10.59
N GLY A 58 6.40 -7.58 10.46
CA GLY A 58 5.27 -7.89 11.34
C GLY A 58 4.02 -7.02 11.14
N LEU A 59 3.95 -6.27 10.04
CA LEU A 59 2.83 -5.38 9.77
C LEU A 59 1.73 -6.09 8.97
N LYS A 60 0.49 -5.62 9.14
CA LYS A 60 -0.72 -6.12 8.45
C LYS A 60 -1.25 -5.16 7.39
N GLY A 61 -0.69 -3.97 7.27
CA GLY A 61 -1.17 -2.93 6.37
C GLY A 61 -0.22 -1.73 6.37
N TYR A 62 -0.69 -0.57 5.90
CA TYR A 62 0.19 0.59 5.71
C TYR A 62 0.62 1.28 7.00
N LYS A 63 -0.11 1.07 8.11
CA LYS A 63 0.25 1.65 9.40
C LYS A 63 1.60 1.12 9.88
N GLY A 64 2.54 2.02 10.12
CA GLY A 64 3.92 1.69 10.50
C GLY A 64 4.83 1.32 9.33
N SER A 65 4.32 1.29 8.10
CA SER A 65 5.15 1.09 6.91
C SER A 65 5.83 2.38 6.47
N SER A 66 6.96 2.25 5.76
CA SER A 66 7.75 3.38 5.27
C SER A 66 7.66 3.52 3.75
N PHE A 67 7.92 4.73 3.26
CA PHE A 67 8.24 4.97 1.85
C PHE A 67 9.66 4.47 1.60
N HIS A 68 9.80 3.36 0.87
CA HIS A 68 11.10 2.71 0.65
C HIS A 68 11.82 3.24 -0.60
N ARG A 69 11.13 3.99 -1.45
CA ARG A 69 11.73 4.61 -2.64
C ARG A 69 11.17 6.01 -2.86
N ILE A 70 12.05 7.00 -2.87
CA ILE A 70 11.75 8.41 -3.02
C ILE A 70 12.60 8.94 -4.18
N ILE A 71 11.96 9.40 -5.25
CA ILE A 71 12.63 10.01 -6.40
C ILE A 71 12.13 11.45 -6.54
N PRO A 72 12.98 12.45 -6.25
CA PRO A 72 12.64 13.86 -6.40
C PRO A 72 12.13 14.15 -7.82
N ASN A 73 11.10 14.98 -7.92
CA ASN A 73 10.46 15.37 -9.19
C ASN A 73 9.88 14.21 -10.01
N PHE A 74 9.62 13.07 -9.37
CA PHE A 74 9.01 11.93 -10.05
C PHE A 74 7.94 11.27 -9.20
N MET A 75 8.32 10.56 -8.13
CA MET A 75 7.35 9.86 -7.29
C MET A 75 7.89 9.41 -5.93
N LEU A 76 6.95 9.17 -5.02
CA LEU A 76 7.11 8.44 -3.78
C LEU A 76 6.47 7.05 -3.92
N GLN A 77 7.19 6.00 -3.54
CA GLN A 77 6.71 4.63 -3.56
C GLN A 77 6.75 4.03 -2.15
N GLY A 78 5.59 3.56 -1.72
CA GLY A 78 5.37 2.90 -0.44
C GLY A 78 4.63 1.57 -0.61
N GLY A 79 4.10 1.05 0.50
CA GLY A 79 3.15 -0.06 0.49
C GLY A 79 3.75 -1.48 0.58
N ASP A 80 5.06 -1.61 0.65
CA ASP A 80 5.70 -2.85 1.12
C ASP A 80 5.77 -2.82 2.66
N PHE A 81 4.69 -3.26 3.28
CA PHE A 81 4.61 -3.35 4.74
C PHE A 81 5.20 -4.66 5.30
N THR A 82 5.58 -5.61 4.45
CA THR A 82 6.10 -6.91 4.92
C THR A 82 7.62 -6.91 5.05
N VAL A 83 8.35 -6.27 4.13
CA VAL A 83 9.83 -6.27 4.11
C VAL A 83 10.38 -4.85 4.08
N GLY A 84 9.62 -3.88 3.54
CA GLY A 84 10.01 -2.47 3.54
C GLY A 84 11.13 -2.10 2.58
N ASN A 85 11.48 -2.97 1.63
CA ASN A 85 12.52 -2.72 0.61
C ASN A 85 11.98 -2.81 -0.82
N GLY A 86 10.69 -3.08 -0.97
CA GLY A 86 10.00 -3.19 -2.24
C GLY A 86 9.86 -4.62 -2.73
N THR A 87 10.44 -5.65 -2.11
CA THR A 87 10.27 -7.05 -2.58
C THR A 87 9.03 -7.73 -2.02
N GLY A 88 8.39 -7.13 -1.02
CA GLY A 88 7.21 -7.67 -0.35
C GLY A 88 5.88 -6.98 -0.71
N GLY A 89 4.94 -7.12 0.22
CA GLY A 89 3.57 -6.63 0.13
C GLY A 89 2.58 -7.73 -0.27
N VAL A 90 1.38 -7.69 0.29
CA VAL A 90 0.30 -8.65 0.01
C VAL A 90 -1.04 -7.94 -0.01
N SER A 91 -1.89 -8.28 -0.99
CA SER A 91 -3.21 -7.67 -1.13
C SER A 91 -4.22 -8.30 -0.19
N ILE A 92 -5.34 -7.60 0.04
CA ILE A 92 -6.48 -8.16 0.79
C ILE A 92 -7.12 -9.36 0.07
N TYR A 93 -6.74 -9.60 -1.18
CA TYR A 93 -7.21 -10.73 -1.98
C TYR A 93 -6.18 -11.87 -2.06
N GLY A 94 -5.01 -11.74 -1.40
CA GLY A 94 -3.90 -12.69 -1.46
C GLY A 94 -2.67 -12.17 -2.18
N ALA A 95 -1.75 -13.08 -2.55
CA ALA A 95 -0.39 -12.75 -3.00
C ALA A 95 -0.33 -11.94 -4.31
N LYS A 96 -1.24 -12.17 -5.26
CA LYS A 96 -1.34 -11.42 -6.51
C LYS A 96 -2.80 -11.37 -6.96
N PHE A 97 -3.26 -10.23 -7.45
CA PHE A 97 -4.52 -10.13 -8.16
C PHE A 97 -4.31 -9.46 -9.52
N THR A 98 -4.84 -10.05 -10.58
CA THR A 98 -4.73 -9.59 -11.97
C THR A 98 -5.70 -8.45 -12.27
N LYS A 99 -5.20 -7.34 -12.84
CA LYS A 99 -5.99 -6.19 -13.28
C LYS A 99 -7.25 -6.52 -14.08
N THR A 100 -8.35 -5.83 -13.76
CA THR A 100 -9.52 -5.64 -14.63
C THR A 100 -9.63 -4.15 -14.98
N SER A 101 -8.85 -3.65 -15.94
CA SER A 101 -9.09 -2.38 -16.67
C SER A 101 -8.02 -2.13 -17.73
N THR A 102 -8.45 -2.00 -18.98
CA THR A 102 -7.69 -1.62 -20.18
C THR A 102 -7.38 -0.12 -20.18
N SER A 103 -6.30 0.29 -19.50
CA SER A 103 -5.59 1.54 -19.82
C SER A 103 -4.19 1.53 -19.19
N ASN A 104 -3.30 2.27 -19.85
CA ASN A 104 -1.84 2.16 -19.87
C ASN A 104 -1.12 2.58 -18.56
N THR A 105 -1.68 2.26 -17.39
CA THR A 105 -1.06 2.57 -16.08
C THR A 105 -0.14 1.41 -15.67
N GLN A 106 1.14 1.69 -15.51
CA GLN A 106 2.17 0.76 -15.03
C GLN A 106 1.69 -0.07 -13.83
N ASN A 107 2.01 -1.37 -13.84
CA ASN A 107 1.75 -2.41 -12.83
C ASN A 107 1.36 -1.92 -11.41
N LEU A 108 0.06 -1.92 -11.12
CA LEU A 108 -0.51 -1.77 -9.76
C LEU A 108 -0.95 -3.14 -9.18
N ASP A 109 -0.36 -4.24 -9.65
CA ASP A 109 -0.68 -5.61 -9.22
C ASP A 109 -0.04 -5.99 -7.86
N SER A 110 0.43 -5.00 -7.11
CA SER A 110 1.01 -5.19 -5.78
C SER A 110 0.55 -4.05 -4.90
N CYS A 111 0.60 -4.23 -3.59
CA CYS A 111 0.17 -3.24 -2.59
C CYS A 111 0.96 -1.92 -2.58
N ARG A 112 1.77 -1.74 -3.61
CA ARG A 112 2.54 -0.56 -3.94
C ARG A 112 1.59 0.51 -4.47
N TRP A 113 1.80 1.71 -3.96
CA TRP A 113 1.11 2.90 -4.40
C TRP A 113 2.15 3.97 -4.70
N LEU A 114 1.79 4.84 -5.64
CA LEU A 114 2.63 5.90 -6.16
C LEU A 114 1.93 7.23 -5.87
N VAL A 115 2.67 8.18 -5.31
CA VAL A 115 2.28 9.59 -5.26
C VAL A 115 3.27 10.35 -6.13
N SER A 116 2.76 11.04 -7.14
CA SER A 116 3.51 11.93 -8.05
C SER A 116 3.19 13.38 -7.74
#